data_AF-A0A6P9BEC6-F1
#
_entry.id   AF-A0A6P9BEC6-F1
#
_cell.length_a   1.000
_cell.length_b   1.000
_cell.length_c   1.000
_cell.angle_alpha   90.00
_cell.angle_beta   90.00
_cell.angle_gamma   90.00
#
_symmetry.space_group_name_H-M   'P 1'
#
loop_
_entity.id
_entity.type
_entity.pdbx_description
1 polymer ?
#
loop_
_entity_poly.entity_id
_entity_poly.type
_entity_poly.pdbx_seq_one_letter_code
_entity_poly.pdbx_strand_id
1 'polypeptide(L)'
;MMAAAEEAERLRGGLRSGLRVLREEHRGWRETLASCLPLLRALGNVARQAEAARRVSFGETPLRAFARLPERLRLKQRAAMEALLAKLRREKLPALREARDAVGASLAPLLVLGGLGQDPDPQPRRAPSPAWADLVAGLQDAEALFHAVYLEARLLLLSLSYRDVAGVQAGPQAWERIMQRGQRGDRVEETLLKAAFFLEDA
;
A
#
# COMPACT_ATOMS: atom_id res chain seq x y z
N MET A 1 16.30 -40.64 -6.16
CA MET A 1 17.32 -39.70 -5.62
C MET A 1 17.45 -38.45 -6.50
N MET A 2 17.51 -38.56 -7.83
CA MET A 2 17.52 -37.39 -8.75
C MET A 2 16.25 -36.53 -8.69
N ALA A 3 15.06 -37.12 -8.61
CA ALA A 3 13.79 -36.38 -8.57
C ALA A 3 13.66 -35.42 -7.36
N ALA A 4 14.19 -35.82 -6.19
CA ALA A 4 14.16 -34.99 -4.98
C ALA A 4 15.15 -33.80 -5.04
N ALA A 5 16.26 -33.95 -5.78
CA ALA A 5 17.22 -32.88 -5.99
C ALA A 5 16.69 -31.85 -6.99
N GLU A 6 16.02 -32.30 -8.06
CA GLU A 6 15.36 -31.41 -9.02
C GLU A 6 14.20 -30.62 -8.39
N GLU A 7 13.44 -31.23 -7.50
CA GLU A 7 12.35 -30.58 -6.77
C GLU A 7 12.86 -29.53 -5.77
N ALA A 8 13.96 -29.82 -5.08
CA ALA A 8 14.63 -28.86 -4.20
C ALA A 8 15.19 -27.66 -4.96
N GLU A 9 15.82 -27.87 -6.12
CA GLU A 9 16.36 -26.77 -6.93
C GLU A 9 15.24 -25.91 -7.54
N ARG A 10 14.12 -26.53 -7.96
CA ARG A 10 12.92 -25.80 -8.40
C ARG A 10 12.35 -24.92 -7.29
N LEU A 11 12.28 -25.44 -6.06
CA LEU A 11 11.79 -24.68 -4.91
C LEU A 11 12.73 -23.51 -4.56
N ARG A 12 14.06 -23.74 -4.59
CA ARG A 12 15.05 -22.67 -4.40
C ARG A 12 14.99 -21.61 -5.50
N GLY A 13 14.79 -22.02 -6.75
CA GLY A 13 14.61 -21.10 -7.88
C GLY A 13 13.34 -20.26 -7.75
N GLY A 14 12.22 -20.89 -7.37
CA GLY A 14 10.96 -20.21 -7.08
C GLY A 14 11.10 -19.22 -5.91
N LEU A 15 11.75 -19.63 -4.83
CA LEU A 15 11.98 -18.78 -3.65
C LEU A 15 12.87 -17.58 -4.02
N ARG A 16 13.98 -17.79 -4.73
CA ARG A 16 14.85 -16.70 -5.21
C ARG A 16 14.08 -15.69 -6.06
N SER A 17 13.27 -16.18 -7.01
CA SER A 17 12.44 -15.31 -7.86
C SER A 17 11.39 -14.55 -7.06
N GLY A 18 10.66 -15.24 -6.17
CA GLY A 18 9.59 -14.65 -5.36
C GLY A 18 10.11 -13.59 -4.38
N LEU A 19 11.25 -13.84 -3.74
CA LEU A 19 11.91 -12.87 -2.84
C LEU A 19 12.42 -11.64 -3.59
N ARG A 20 12.93 -11.82 -4.82
CA ARG A 20 13.32 -10.69 -5.66
C ARG A 20 12.12 -9.78 -5.93
N VAL A 21 11.00 -10.36 -6.36
CA VAL A 21 9.77 -9.59 -6.60
C VAL A 21 9.29 -8.94 -5.31
N LEU A 22 9.23 -9.67 -4.20
CA LEU A 22 8.84 -9.11 -2.90
C LEU A 22 9.69 -7.90 -2.51
N ARG A 23 11.01 -7.96 -2.72
CA ARG A 23 11.92 -6.84 -2.41
C ARG A 23 11.69 -5.63 -3.31
N GLU A 24 11.57 -5.85 -4.61
CA GLU A 24 11.33 -4.78 -5.60
C GLU A 24 9.98 -4.11 -5.35
N GLU A 25 8.93 -4.90 -5.19
CA GLU A 25 7.58 -4.41 -4.93
C GLU A 25 7.44 -3.75 -3.56
N HIS A 26 8.11 -4.24 -2.51
CA HIS A 26 8.12 -3.57 -1.19
C HIS A 26 8.71 -2.17 -1.27
N ARG A 27 9.81 -2.02 -2.03
CA ARG A 27 10.42 -0.70 -2.24
C ARG A 27 9.47 0.23 -3.01
N GLY A 28 8.96 -0.22 -4.16
CA GLY A 28 8.04 0.58 -4.99
C GLY A 28 6.75 0.94 -4.26
N TRP A 29 6.24 0.02 -3.44
CA TRP A 29 5.10 0.22 -2.55
C TRP A 29 5.36 1.32 -1.52
N ARG A 30 6.50 1.27 -0.81
CA ARG A 30 6.87 2.30 0.19
C ARG A 30 7.02 3.68 -0.46
N GLU A 31 7.69 3.75 -1.61
CA GLU A 31 7.84 4.99 -2.38
C GLU A 31 6.48 5.53 -2.82
N THR A 32 5.60 4.67 -3.32
CA THR A 32 4.23 5.03 -3.73
C THR A 32 3.44 5.57 -2.55
N LEU A 33 3.42 4.86 -1.42
CA LEU A 33 2.72 5.29 -0.22
C LEU A 33 3.25 6.64 0.32
N ALA A 34 4.57 6.83 0.33
CA ALA A 34 5.20 8.09 0.73
C ALA A 34 4.80 9.24 -0.22
N SER A 35 4.70 8.97 -1.53
CA SER A 35 4.31 9.96 -2.53
C SER A 35 2.84 10.44 -2.40
N CYS A 36 1.97 9.67 -1.74
CA CYS A 36 0.59 10.07 -1.47
C CYS A 36 0.48 11.18 -0.41
N LEU A 37 1.39 11.21 0.58
CA LEU A 37 1.29 12.12 1.71
C LEU A 37 1.38 13.60 1.30
N PRO A 38 2.31 14.04 0.43
CA PRO A 38 2.31 15.41 -0.09
C PRO A 38 1.01 15.81 -0.80
N LEU A 39 0.41 14.89 -1.57
CA LEU A 39 -0.86 15.14 -2.27
C LEU A 39 -2.02 15.31 -1.29
N LEU A 40 -2.09 14.46 -0.26
CA LEU A 40 -3.08 14.57 0.81
C LEU A 40 -2.92 15.86 1.61
N ARG A 41 -1.67 16.26 1.92
CA ARG A 41 -1.39 17.54 2.59
C ARG A 41 -1.82 18.72 1.74
N ALA A 42 -1.55 18.70 0.43
CA ALA A 42 -2.03 19.71 -0.50
C ALA A 42 -3.57 19.76 -0.53
N LEU A 43 -4.23 18.61 -0.55
CA LEU A 43 -5.68 18.51 -0.53
C LEU A 43 -6.27 19.11 0.76
N GLY A 44 -5.74 18.74 1.92
CA GLY A 44 -6.12 19.32 3.21
C GLY A 44 -5.88 20.84 3.28
N ASN A 45 -4.80 21.33 2.67
CA ASN A 45 -4.53 22.78 2.58
C ASN A 45 -5.58 23.51 1.74
N VAL A 46 -5.94 22.99 0.56
CA VAL A 46 -6.99 23.59 -0.27
C VAL A 46 -8.33 23.58 0.46
N ALA A 47 -8.65 22.50 1.18
CA ALA A 47 -9.86 22.41 1.99
C ALA A 47 -9.89 23.46 3.11
N ARG A 48 -8.78 23.68 3.83
CA ARG A 48 -8.65 24.75 4.83
C ARG A 48 -8.82 26.14 4.22
N GLN A 49 -8.23 26.37 3.05
CA GLN A 49 -8.38 27.63 2.33
C GLN A 49 -9.83 27.87 1.87
N ALA A 50 -10.52 26.81 1.42
CA ALA A 50 -11.92 26.89 1.02
C ALA A 50 -12.82 27.22 2.21
N GLU A 51 -12.56 26.62 3.37
CA GLU A 51 -13.26 26.95 4.60
C GLU A 51 -13.00 28.38 5.06
N ALA A 52 -11.73 28.81 5.09
CA ALA A 52 -11.36 30.18 5.46
C ALA A 52 -12.02 31.21 4.53
N ALA A 53 -11.99 30.97 3.22
CA ALA A 53 -12.62 31.84 2.23
C ALA A 53 -14.14 31.96 2.43
N ARG A 54 -14.81 30.92 2.95
CA ARG A 54 -16.26 30.99 3.26
C ARG A 54 -16.57 31.89 4.45
N ARG A 55 -15.62 32.12 5.36
CA ARG A 55 -15.78 32.96 6.55
C ARG A 55 -15.47 34.43 6.29
N VAL A 56 -14.90 34.78 5.14
CA VAL A 56 -14.53 36.16 4.80
C VAL A 56 -15.74 36.93 4.27
N SER A 57 -16.02 38.09 4.86
CA SER A 57 -16.94 39.09 4.32
C SER A 57 -16.23 39.89 3.22
N PHE A 58 -16.22 39.40 1.98
CA PHE A 58 -15.48 40.05 0.88
C PHE A 58 -15.90 41.50 0.61
N GLY A 59 -17.15 41.86 0.91
CA GLY A 59 -17.65 43.24 0.78
C GLY A 59 -16.97 44.26 1.70
N GLU A 60 -16.42 43.80 2.82
CA GLU A 60 -15.70 44.62 3.81
C GLU A 60 -14.20 44.67 3.55
N THR A 61 -13.72 43.97 2.52
CA THR A 61 -12.29 43.93 2.17
C THR A 61 -11.97 44.85 0.99
N PRO A 62 -10.69 45.19 0.77
CA PRO A 62 -10.26 45.86 -0.46
C PRO A 62 -10.61 45.08 -1.75
N LEU A 63 -10.93 43.79 -1.65
CA LEU A 63 -11.34 42.96 -2.78
C LEU A 63 -12.82 43.15 -3.17
N ARG A 64 -13.56 44.03 -2.49
CA ARG A 64 -14.97 44.33 -2.79
C ARG A 64 -15.25 44.74 -4.24
N ALA A 65 -14.26 45.32 -4.93
CA ALA A 65 -14.37 45.67 -6.35
C ALA A 65 -14.54 44.44 -7.27
N PHE A 66 -14.19 43.24 -6.78
CA PHE A 66 -14.28 41.99 -7.52
C PHE A 66 -15.52 41.19 -7.12
N ALA A 67 -16.71 41.63 -7.54
CA ALA A 67 -18.00 41.01 -7.16
C ALA A 67 -18.07 39.49 -7.42
N ARG A 68 -17.42 38.99 -8.49
CA ARG A 68 -17.40 37.56 -8.84
C ARG A 68 -16.27 36.76 -8.17
N LEU A 69 -15.40 37.39 -7.37
CA LEU A 69 -14.27 36.71 -6.74
C LEU A 69 -14.69 35.53 -5.86
N PRO A 70 -15.72 35.63 -4.98
CA PRO A 70 -16.08 34.53 -4.10
C PRO A 70 -16.51 33.28 -4.87
N GLU A 71 -17.30 33.46 -5.92
CA GLU A 71 -17.78 32.36 -6.78
C GLU A 71 -16.64 31.72 -7.55
N ARG A 72 -15.78 32.53 -8.19
CA ARG A 72 -14.61 32.03 -8.94
C ARG A 72 -13.63 31.32 -8.03
N LEU A 73 -13.42 31.82 -6.82
CA LEU A 73 -12.53 31.20 -5.83
C LEU A 73 -13.06 29.84 -5.40
N ARG A 74 -14.37 29.73 -5.08
CA ARG A 74 -15.02 28.46 -4.74
C ARG A 74 -14.89 27.43 -5.86
N LEU A 75 -15.14 27.84 -7.11
CA LEU A 75 -15.00 26.97 -8.28
C LEU A 75 -13.56 26.50 -8.47
N LYS A 76 -12.56 27.39 -8.33
CA LYS A 76 -11.14 27.04 -8.44
C LYS A 76 -10.70 26.08 -7.33
N GLN A 77 -11.10 26.32 -6.08
CA GLN A 77 -10.76 25.46 -4.94
C GLN A 77 -11.39 24.07 -5.10
N ARG A 78 -12.66 24.01 -5.53
CA ARG A 78 -13.33 22.76 -5.83
C ARG A 78 -12.59 21.98 -6.92
N ALA A 79 -12.28 22.62 -8.04
CA ALA A 79 -11.55 21.98 -9.14
C ALA A 79 -10.17 21.46 -8.69
N ALA A 80 -9.45 22.23 -7.86
CA ALA A 80 -8.17 21.80 -7.30
C ALA A 80 -8.30 20.56 -6.39
N MET A 81 -9.32 20.51 -5.52
CA MET A 81 -9.58 19.33 -4.70
C MET A 81 -9.96 18.11 -5.56
N GLU A 82 -10.83 18.29 -6.56
CA GLU A 82 -11.23 17.23 -7.48
C GLU A 82 -10.03 16.67 -8.27
N ALA A 83 -9.12 17.54 -8.73
CA ALA A 83 -7.90 17.12 -9.43
C ALA A 83 -6.95 16.32 -8.52
N LEU A 84 -6.74 16.75 -7.28
CA LEU A 84 -5.90 16.05 -6.30
C LEU A 84 -6.49 14.67 -5.94
N LEU A 85 -7.80 14.61 -5.71
CA LEU A 85 -8.50 13.34 -5.46
C LEU A 85 -8.43 12.41 -6.68
N ALA A 86 -8.57 12.95 -7.89
CA ALA A 86 -8.43 12.17 -9.12
C ALA A 86 -7.01 11.59 -9.24
N LYS A 87 -5.97 12.38 -8.96
CA LYS A 87 -4.58 11.91 -8.96
C LYS A 87 -4.35 10.77 -7.97
N LEU A 88 -4.81 10.94 -6.73
CA LEU A 88 -4.71 9.90 -5.69
C LEU A 88 -5.43 8.59 -6.12
N ARG A 89 -6.63 8.70 -6.70
CA ARG A 89 -7.46 7.53 -7.04
C ARG A 89 -7.10 6.86 -8.36
N ARG A 90 -6.67 7.63 -9.35
CA ARG A 90 -6.42 7.13 -10.72
C ARG A 90 -4.97 6.77 -10.97
N GLU A 91 -4.03 7.31 -10.21
CA GLU A 91 -2.61 7.01 -10.37
C GLU A 91 -2.08 6.20 -9.18
N LYS A 92 -2.30 6.67 -7.95
CA LYS A 92 -1.65 6.06 -6.78
C LYS A 92 -2.32 4.77 -6.32
N LEU A 93 -3.65 4.74 -6.30
CA LEU A 93 -4.37 3.54 -5.87
C LEU A 93 -4.15 2.33 -6.80
N PRO A 94 -4.11 2.47 -8.14
CA PRO A 94 -3.74 1.37 -9.03
C PRO A 94 -2.30 0.88 -8.82
N ALA A 95 -1.33 1.80 -8.68
CA ALA A 95 0.06 1.41 -8.42
C ALA A 95 0.22 0.57 -7.13
N LEU A 96 -0.49 0.94 -6.05
CA LEU A 96 -0.54 0.13 -4.84
C LEU A 96 -1.17 -1.24 -5.11
N ARG A 97 -2.31 -1.28 -5.82
CA ARG A 97 -2.98 -2.53 -6.16
C ARG A 97 -2.06 -3.47 -6.94
N GLU A 98 -1.36 -2.94 -7.96
CA GLU A 98 -0.44 -3.70 -8.81
C GLU A 98 0.69 -4.31 -7.99
N ALA A 99 1.34 -3.53 -7.11
CA ALA A 99 2.38 -4.06 -6.24
C ALA A 99 1.87 -5.16 -5.29
N ARG A 100 0.68 -4.96 -4.69
CA ARG A 100 0.02 -6.01 -3.87
C ARG A 100 -0.24 -7.28 -4.70
N ASP A 101 -0.78 -7.13 -5.90
CA ASP A 101 -1.15 -8.26 -6.75
C ASP A 101 0.09 -9.00 -7.27
N ALA A 102 1.17 -8.28 -7.59
CA ALA A 102 2.46 -8.85 -7.97
C ALA A 102 3.10 -9.65 -6.82
N VAL A 103 3.05 -9.13 -5.59
CA VAL A 103 3.50 -9.84 -4.39
C VAL A 103 2.66 -11.11 -4.18
N GLY A 104 1.33 -11.01 -4.20
CA GLY A 104 0.44 -12.17 -4.03
C GLY A 104 0.67 -13.25 -5.08
N ALA A 105 0.77 -12.87 -6.36
CA ALA A 105 1.06 -13.80 -7.45
C ALA A 105 2.42 -14.48 -7.32
N SER A 106 3.42 -13.77 -6.79
CA SER A 106 4.78 -14.30 -6.60
C SER A 106 4.90 -15.23 -5.40
N LEU A 107 4.13 -14.97 -4.33
CA LEU A 107 4.16 -15.76 -3.11
C LEU A 107 3.21 -16.96 -3.15
N ALA A 108 2.09 -16.90 -3.88
CA ALA A 108 1.10 -17.97 -3.92
C ALA A 108 1.69 -19.38 -4.22
N PRO A 109 2.58 -19.57 -5.21
CA PRO A 109 3.20 -20.88 -5.45
C PRO A 109 4.04 -21.37 -4.26
N LEU A 110 4.76 -20.47 -3.59
CA LEU A 110 5.59 -20.80 -2.42
C LEU A 110 4.75 -21.22 -1.22
N LEU A 111 3.60 -20.56 -1.02
CA LEU A 111 2.65 -20.89 0.03
C LEU A 111 2.00 -22.27 -0.21
N VAL A 112 1.64 -22.58 -1.46
CA VAL A 112 1.10 -23.91 -1.82
C VAL A 112 2.13 -25.02 -1.56
N LEU A 113 3.39 -24.79 -1.91
CA LEU A 113 4.50 -25.72 -1.64
C LEU A 113 4.78 -25.89 -0.14
N GLY A 114 4.46 -24.89 0.68
CA GLY A 114 4.47 -24.96 2.15
C GLY A 114 3.44 -25.90 2.76
N GLY A 115 2.62 -26.60 1.96
CA GLY A 115 1.60 -27.55 2.45
C GLY A 115 0.22 -26.93 2.65
N LEU A 116 -0.05 -25.76 2.06
CA LEU A 116 -1.32 -25.03 2.19
C LEU A 116 -2.24 -25.21 0.96
N GLY A 117 -1.82 -26.00 -0.03
CA GLY A 117 -2.72 -26.49 -1.07
C GLY A 117 -3.69 -27.51 -0.46
N GLN A 118 -4.99 -27.21 -0.54
CA GLN A 118 -6.09 -28.02 0.00
C GLN A 118 -6.27 -29.37 -0.72
N ASP A 119 -5.28 -30.27 -0.64
CA ASP A 119 -5.45 -31.65 -1.10
C ASP A 119 -5.03 -32.64 0.00
N PRO A 120 -5.94 -33.50 0.49
CA PRO A 120 -5.65 -34.52 1.49
C PRO A 120 -5.02 -35.75 0.85
N ASP A 121 -3.85 -35.60 0.22
CA ASP A 121 -3.11 -36.76 -0.29
C ASP A 121 -2.28 -37.38 0.86
N PRO A 122 -2.44 -38.67 1.20
CA PRO A 122 -1.89 -39.26 2.43
C PRO A 122 -0.43 -39.70 2.30
N GLN A 123 0.34 -39.15 1.35
CA GLN A 123 1.77 -39.40 1.30
C GLN A 123 2.49 -38.57 2.38
N PRO A 124 3.44 -39.17 3.12
CA PRO A 124 4.23 -38.44 4.10
C PRO A 124 5.17 -37.48 3.36
N ARG A 125 4.68 -36.29 3.01
CA ARG A 125 5.54 -35.17 2.65
C ARG A 125 6.45 -34.95 3.85
N ARG A 126 7.75 -35.16 3.64
CA ARG A 126 8.82 -34.91 4.61
C ARG A 126 8.46 -33.66 5.39
N ALA A 127 8.27 -33.80 6.71
CA ALA A 127 7.80 -32.69 7.53
C ALA A 127 8.65 -31.45 7.23
N PRO A 128 8.02 -30.31 6.87
CA PRO A 128 8.75 -29.09 6.60
C PRO A 128 9.68 -28.79 7.79
N SER A 129 10.95 -28.47 7.52
CA SER A 129 11.87 -28.10 8.60
C SER A 129 11.27 -26.90 9.36
N PRO A 130 11.49 -26.77 10.68
CA PRO A 130 11.02 -25.61 11.44
C PRO A 130 11.40 -24.29 10.77
N ALA A 131 12.62 -24.20 10.23
CA ALA A 131 13.10 -23.04 9.49
C ALA A 131 12.29 -22.73 8.21
N TRP A 132 11.84 -23.75 7.48
CA TRP A 132 10.97 -23.55 6.31
C TRP A 132 9.55 -23.14 6.71
N ALA A 133 9.00 -23.72 7.77
CA ALA A 133 7.70 -23.32 8.30
C ALA A 133 7.70 -21.85 8.77
N ASP A 134 8.76 -21.45 9.47
CA ASP A 134 8.97 -20.07 9.92
C ASP A 134 9.09 -19.09 8.73
N LEU A 135 9.80 -19.50 7.66
CA LEU A 135 9.91 -18.71 6.43
C LEU A 135 8.57 -18.53 5.74
N VAL A 136 7.80 -19.62 5.55
CA VAL A 136 6.47 -19.57 4.94
C VAL A 136 5.54 -18.67 5.75
N ALA A 137 5.55 -18.77 7.08
CA ALA A 137 4.78 -17.89 7.96
C ALA A 137 5.17 -16.41 7.77
N GLY A 138 6.46 -16.10 7.65
CA GLY A 138 6.93 -14.74 7.36
C GLY A 138 6.42 -14.21 6.00
N LEU A 139 6.40 -15.06 4.97
CA LEU A 139 5.89 -14.69 3.64
C LEU A 139 4.37 -14.44 3.67
N GLN A 140 3.61 -15.21 4.46
CA GLN A 140 2.18 -14.98 4.66
C GLN A 140 1.93 -13.66 5.40
N ASP A 141 2.68 -13.40 6.46
CA ASP A 141 2.60 -12.15 7.20
C ASP A 141 2.90 -10.94 6.30
N ALA A 142 3.88 -11.08 5.40
CA ALA A 142 4.17 -10.07 4.39
C ALA A 142 2.97 -9.87 3.44
N GLU A 143 2.45 -10.92 2.81
CA GLU A 143 1.29 -10.82 1.91
C GLU A 143 0.08 -10.16 2.61
N ALA A 144 -0.23 -10.60 3.83
CA ALA A 144 -1.32 -10.07 4.63
C ALA A 144 -1.14 -8.57 4.94
N LEU A 145 0.09 -8.12 5.17
CA LEU A 145 0.40 -6.71 5.38
C LEU A 145 0.09 -5.87 4.13
N PHE A 146 0.55 -6.28 2.94
CA PHE A 146 0.23 -5.58 1.68
C PHE A 146 -1.28 -5.49 1.48
N HIS A 147 -1.99 -6.59 1.75
CA HIS A 147 -3.44 -6.64 1.62
C HIS A 147 -4.15 -5.67 2.59
N ALA A 148 -3.81 -5.72 3.87
CA ALA A 148 -4.42 -4.89 4.91
C ALA A 148 -4.18 -3.39 4.65
N VAL A 149 -2.93 -3.01 4.39
CA VAL A 149 -2.56 -1.61 4.13
C VAL A 149 -3.21 -1.11 2.84
N TYR A 150 -3.29 -1.94 1.79
CA TYR A 150 -4.02 -1.59 0.56
C TYR A 150 -5.49 -1.30 0.83
N LEU A 151 -6.17 -2.16 1.59
CA LEU A 151 -7.58 -1.99 1.90
C LEU A 151 -7.84 -0.73 2.72
N GLU A 152 -7.03 -0.47 3.75
CA GLU A 152 -7.12 0.77 4.54
C GLU A 152 -6.90 2.02 3.67
N ALA A 153 -5.86 2.01 2.83
CA ALA A 153 -5.55 3.09 1.90
C ALA A 153 -6.71 3.31 0.91
N ARG A 154 -7.25 2.23 0.33
CA ARG A 154 -8.38 2.28 -0.60
C ARG A 154 -9.62 2.87 0.07
N LEU A 155 -9.98 2.39 1.25
CA LEU A 155 -11.15 2.85 2.00
C LEU A 155 -11.03 4.34 2.32
N LEU A 156 -9.86 4.78 2.81
CA LEU A 156 -9.61 6.18 3.08
C LEU A 156 -9.72 7.03 1.81
N LEU A 157 -9.01 6.68 0.73
CA LEU A 157 -9.02 7.51 -0.49
C LEU A 157 -10.39 7.56 -1.17
N LEU A 158 -11.20 6.51 -1.04
CA LEU A 158 -12.57 6.50 -1.57
C LEU A 158 -13.56 7.27 -0.69
N SER A 159 -13.34 7.34 0.63
CA SER A 159 -14.21 8.09 1.54
C SER A 159 -14.03 9.61 1.44
N LEU A 160 -12.84 10.08 1.07
CA LEU A 160 -12.57 11.53 0.96
C LEU A 160 -13.46 12.18 -0.11
N SER A 161 -14.15 13.25 0.24
CA SER A 161 -14.99 13.99 -0.71
C SER A 161 -14.78 15.47 -0.57
N TYR A 162 -14.74 16.22 -1.67
CA TYR A 162 -14.66 17.69 -1.62
C TYR A 162 -15.84 18.32 -0.87
N ARG A 163 -16.93 17.57 -0.66
CA ARG A 163 -18.10 17.99 0.12
C ARG A 163 -17.88 17.84 1.62
N ASP A 164 -17.04 16.88 2.03
CA ASP A 164 -16.67 16.64 3.42
C ASP A 164 -15.31 17.27 3.72
N VAL A 165 -15.36 18.57 4.03
CA VAL A 165 -14.16 19.36 4.33
C VAL A 165 -13.42 18.82 5.55
N ALA A 166 -14.14 18.36 6.58
CA ALA A 166 -13.53 17.86 7.81
C ALA A 166 -12.77 16.55 7.55
N GLY A 167 -13.38 15.61 6.84
CA GLY A 167 -12.74 14.36 6.43
C GLY A 167 -11.51 14.61 5.56
N VAL A 168 -11.59 15.55 4.60
CA VAL A 168 -10.46 15.93 3.76
C VAL A 168 -9.30 16.55 4.55
N GLN A 169 -9.60 17.40 5.52
CA GLN A 169 -8.58 18.00 6.38
C GLN A 169 -7.89 16.98 7.30
N ALA A 170 -8.61 15.93 7.74
CA ALA A 170 -8.09 14.84 8.56
C ALA A 170 -7.38 13.73 7.74
N GLY A 171 -7.51 13.75 6.42
CA GLY A 171 -6.94 12.77 5.50
C GLY A 171 -5.43 12.54 5.66
N PRO A 172 -4.59 13.58 5.78
CA PRO A 172 -3.16 13.43 6.00
C PRO A 172 -2.82 12.64 7.27
N GLN A 173 -3.45 12.96 8.40
CA GLN A 173 -3.18 12.26 9.67
C GLN A 173 -3.68 10.81 9.62
N ALA A 174 -4.83 10.56 8.97
CA ALA A 174 -5.31 9.20 8.76
C ALA A 174 -4.33 8.38 7.92
N TRP A 175 -3.76 8.98 6.87
CA TRP A 175 -2.74 8.34 6.03
C TRP A 175 -1.44 8.05 6.77
N GLU A 176 -0.96 8.98 7.59
CA GLU A 176 0.23 8.77 8.43
C GLU A 176 0.07 7.57 9.37
N ARG A 177 -1.14 7.33 9.91
CA ARG A 177 -1.39 6.12 10.72
C ARG A 177 -1.30 4.83 9.90
N ILE A 178 -1.79 4.85 8.65
CA ILE A 178 -1.68 3.72 7.72
C ILE A 178 -0.19 3.44 7.41
N MET A 179 0.58 4.49 7.11
CA MET A 179 2.04 4.40 6.91
C MET A 179 2.74 3.77 8.11
N GLN A 180 2.44 4.25 9.31
CA GLN A 180 3.07 3.76 10.54
C GLN A 180 2.75 2.28 10.79
N ARG A 181 1.54 1.81 10.46
CA ARG A 181 1.20 0.37 10.55
C ARG A 181 1.97 -0.45 9.54
N GLY A 182 2.07 0.02 8.29
CA GLY A 182 2.85 -0.62 7.24
C GLY A 182 4.36 -0.67 7.52
N GLN A 183 4.86 0.23 8.37
CA GLN A 183 6.27 0.34 8.76
C GLN A 183 6.59 -0.27 10.13
N ARG A 184 5.59 -0.60 10.94
CA ARG A 184 5.80 -1.08 12.32
C ARG A 184 6.42 -2.47 12.29
N GLY A 185 7.72 -2.50 12.63
CA GLY A 185 8.50 -3.72 12.80
C GLY A 185 8.80 -4.45 11.50
N ASP A 186 9.16 -3.72 10.44
CA ASP A 186 9.54 -4.13 9.06
C ASP A 186 9.64 -5.66 8.81
N ARG A 187 8.50 -6.35 8.97
CA ARG A 187 8.42 -7.82 8.96
C ARG A 187 8.77 -8.38 7.60
N VAL A 188 8.58 -7.56 6.56
CA VAL A 188 8.97 -7.88 5.18
C VAL A 188 10.49 -7.90 5.07
N GLU A 189 11.21 -6.89 5.60
CA GLU A 189 12.67 -6.90 5.62
C GLU A 189 13.23 -8.04 6.47
N GLU A 190 12.65 -8.31 7.64
CA GLU A 190 13.02 -9.46 8.48
C GLU A 190 12.82 -10.79 7.73
N THR A 191 11.69 -10.95 7.05
CA THR A 191 11.40 -12.15 6.24
C THR A 191 12.37 -12.28 5.08
N LEU A 192 12.68 -11.19 4.37
CA LEU A 192 13.68 -11.17 3.30
C LEU A 192 15.07 -11.58 3.80
N LEU A 193 15.46 -11.16 5.01
CA LEU A 193 16.72 -11.55 5.65
C LEU A 193 16.73 -13.03 6.02
N LYS A 194 15.69 -13.52 6.72
CA LYS A 194 15.56 -14.96 7.07
C LYS A 194 15.61 -15.84 5.82
N ALA A 195 14.95 -15.41 4.75
CA ALA A 195 14.93 -16.15 3.49
C ALA A 195 16.29 -16.16 2.77
N ALA A 196 17.07 -15.07 2.89
CA ALA A 196 18.43 -15.02 2.36
C ALA A 196 19.34 -16.02 3.10
N PHE A 197 19.30 -16.05 4.44
CA PHE A 197 20.04 -17.04 5.23
C PHE A 197 19.65 -18.48 4.87
N PHE A 198 18.34 -18.76 4.75
CA PHE A 198 17.86 -20.08 4.36
C PHE A 198 18.36 -20.53 2.98
N LEU A 199 18.62 -19.59 2.07
CA LEU A 199 19.17 -19.87 0.73
C LEU A 199 20.70 -20.00 0.72
N GLU A 200 21.40 -19.45 1.72
CA GLU A 200 22.87 -19.53 1.88
C GLU A 200 23.30 -20.79 2.66
N ASP A 201 22.51 -21.24 3.63
CA ASP A 201 22.81 -22.37 4.54
C ASP A 201 22.49 -23.77 3.95
N ALA A 202 22.11 -23.87 2.66
CA ALA A 202 21.43 -25.05 2.09
C ALA A 202 22.10 -25.72 0.87
#